data_AF-A0A9C6WUF1-F1
#
_entry.id   AF-A0A9C6WUF1-F1
#
_cell.length_a   1.000
_cell.length_b   1.000
_cell.length_c   1.000
_cell.angle_alpha   90.00
_cell.angle_beta   90.00
_cell.angle_gamma   90.00
#
_symmetry.space_group_name_H-M   'P 1'
#
loop_
_entity.id
_entity.type
_entity.pdbx_description
1 polymer ?
#
loop_
_entity_poly.entity_id
_entity_poly.type
_entity_poly.pdbx_seq_one_letter_code
_entity_poly.pdbx_strand_id
1 'polypeptide(L)'
;MLKMRSQHVFLPLGIVNLLRKVSKDNLVFGREEDPHEFLTSIHQTLQAELLMRETKKGNKPDFCTQQTTAVGEIFGGWNLTVDQCQSCRLQSHTYNPISHLFVSCEVSIQCGIDRLLTQPEVIEDFTCSKGCEKTVCHRTTTVHSYPKVLKVVLKRFVSLKISFWLPKIYDG
;
A
#
# COMPACT_ATOMS: atom_id res chain seq x y z
N MET A 1 -13.97 2.20 32.92
CA MET A 1 -14.88 1.70 31.86
C MET A 1 -15.45 2.90 31.12
N LEU A 2 -14.92 3.25 29.93
CA LEU A 2 -15.48 4.33 29.12
C LEU A 2 -16.65 3.78 28.29
N LYS A 3 -17.88 4.01 28.74
CA LYS A 3 -19.08 3.86 27.92
C LYS A 3 -19.23 5.12 27.06
N MET A 4 -18.73 5.09 25.83
CA MET A 4 -19.14 6.05 24.81
C MET A 4 -20.31 5.47 24.03
N ARG A 5 -21.54 5.81 24.43
CA ARG A 5 -22.72 5.72 23.57
C ARG A 5 -23.14 7.14 23.21
N SER A 6 -22.55 7.69 22.15
CA SER A 6 -23.19 8.79 21.42
C SER A 6 -24.05 8.16 20.34
N GLN A 7 -25.36 8.16 20.52
CA GLN A 7 -26.32 7.79 19.47
C GLN A 7 -26.57 8.93 18.47
N HIS A 8 -25.83 10.04 18.58
CA HIS A 8 -25.95 11.17 17.68
C HIS A 8 -24.88 11.10 16.59
N VAL A 9 -25.32 11.30 15.34
CA VAL A 9 -24.44 11.50 14.19
C VAL A 9 -23.57 12.72 14.45
N PHE A 10 -22.26 12.53 14.45
CA PHE A 10 -21.28 13.61 14.60
C PHE A 10 -20.84 14.09 13.22
N LEU A 11 -20.85 15.41 12.99
CA LEU A 11 -20.33 16.01 11.77
C LEU A 11 -18.88 16.47 12.02
N PRO A 12 -17.87 15.85 11.41
CA PRO A 12 -16.46 16.12 11.69
C PRO A 12 -15.94 17.38 10.97
N LEU A 13 -16.61 18.53 11.12
CA LEU A 13 -16.27 19.78 10.43
C LEU A 13 -14.82 20.22 10.65
N GLY A 14 -14.26 19.97 11.84
CA GLY A 14 -12.86 20.25 12.13
C GLY A 14 -11.90 19.49 11.21
N ILE A 15 -12.19 18.23 10.90
CA ILE A 15 -11.39 17.40 9.99
C ILE A 15 -11.61 17.85 8.55
N VAL A 16 -12.88 18.12 8.16
CA VAL A 16 -13.23 18.60 6.82
C VAL A 16 -12.44 19.86 6.46
N ASN A 17 -12.32 20.81 7.38
CA ASN A 17 -11.56 22.04 7.17
C ASN A 17 -10.05 21.82 7.01
N LEU A 18 -9.53 20.71 7.54
CA LEU A 18 -8.12 20.33 7.45
C LEU A 18 -7.80 19.51 6.18
N LEU A 19 -8.80 19.07 5.40
CA LEU A 19 -8.56 18.27 4.19
C LEU A 19 -7.62 18.95 3.20
N ARG A 20 -7.70 20.28 3.06
CA ARG A 20 -6.77 21.09 2.24
C ARG A 20 -5.31 21.03 2.71
N LYS A 21 -5.06 20.74 3.99
CA LYS A 21 -3.69 20.50 4.49
C LYS A 21 -3.23 19.08 4.21
N VAL A 22 -4.16 18.12 4.21
CA VAL A 22 -3.87 16.71 3.93
C VAL A 22 -3.50 16.52 2.46
N SER A 23 -4.33 17.05 1.57
CA SER A 23 -4.04 17.09 0.14
C SER A 23 -4.59 18.37 -0.44
N LYS A 24 -3.67 19.25 -0.86
CA LYS A 24 -4.01 20.62 -1.29
C LYS A 24 -4.96 20.62 -2.50
N ASP A 25 -4.79 19.65 -3.40
CA ASP A 25 -5.44 19.66 -4.71
C ASP A 25 -6.33 18.43 -4.98
N ASN A 26 -6.21 17.33 -4.20
CA ASN A 26 -6.95 16.09 -4.49
C ASN A 26 -8.18 15.87 -3.61
N LEU A 27 -8.18 16.34 -2.36
CA LEU A 27 -9.29 16.09 -1.42
C LEU A 27 -10.24 17.28 -1.36
N VAL A 28 -11.30 17.22 -2.17
CA VAL A 28 -12.31 18.27 -2.28
C VAL A 28 -13.58 17.87 -1.55
N PHE A 29 -14.07 18.75 -0.67
CA PHE A 29 -15.31 18.48 0.05
C PHE A 29 -16.50 18.26 -0.91
N GLY A 30 -17.24 17.17 -0.70
CA GLY A 30 -18.39 16.80 -1.53
C GLY A 30 -18.06 15.94 -2.75
N ARG A 31 -16.78 15.68 -3.02
CA ARG A 31 -16.34 14.73 -4.06
C ARG A 31 -16.23 13.32 -3.48
N GLU A 32 -16.59 12.32 -4.27
CA GLU A 32 -16.31 10.92 -3.94
C GLU A 32 -14.81 10.62 -4.09
N GLU A 33 -14.23 9.97 -3.08
CA GLU A 33 -12.81 9.66 -3.01
C GLU A 33 -12.61 8.15 -2.83
N ASP A 34 -11.51 7.63 -3.37
CA ASP A 34 -11.08 6.27 -3.06
C ASP A 34 -10.66 6.18 -1.58
N PRO A 35 -11.26 5.28 -0.76
CA PRO A 35 -10.95 5.20 0.67
C PRO A 35 -9.49 4.86 0.98
N HIS A 36 -8.82 4.08 0.13
CA HIS A 36 -7.42 3.73 0.31
C HIS A 36 -6.50 4.92 0.02
N GLU A 37 -6.74 5.66 -1.07
CA GLU A 37 -5.98 6.87 -1.39
C GLU A 37 -6.21 7.96 -0.34
N PHE A 38 -7.45 8.09 0.16
CA PHE A 38 -7.80 9.02 1.23
C PHE A 38 -7.04 8.72 2.53
N LEU A 39 -7.09 7.48 3.01
CA LEU A 39 -6.36 7.08 4.23
C LEU A 39 -4.85 7.15 4.07
N THR A 40 -4.33 6.85 2.88
CA THR A 40 -2.91 6.97 2.57
C THR A 40 -2.46 8.43 2.64
N SER A 41 -3.24 9.35 2.07
CA SER A 41 -3.00 10.78 2.15
C SER A 41 -2.97 11.26 3.61
N ILE A 42 -3.96 10.87 4.42
CA ILE A 42 -4.00 11.20 5.85
C ILE A 42 -2.74 10.69 6.58
N HIS A 43 -2.35 9.42 6.37
CA HIS A 43 -1.17 8.85 7.02
C HIS A 43 0.11 9.60 6.63
N GLN A 44 0.28 9.92 5.35
CA GLN A 44 1.44 10.66 4.86
C GLN A 44 1.53 12.06 5.47
N THR A 45 0.41 12.77 5.57
CA THR A 45 0.37 14.10 6.21
C THR A 45 0.68 14.00 7.70
N LEU A 46 0.06 13.07 8.43
CA LEU A 46 0.33 12.87 9.86
C LEU A 46 1.80 12.54 10.10
N GLN A 47 2.37 11.65 9.28
CA GLN A 47 3.78 11.29 9.31
C GLN A 47 4.68 12.52 9.13
N ALA A 48 4.40 13.33 8.10
CA ALA A 48 5.16 14.55 7.81
C ALA A 48 5.08 15.56 8.97
N GLU A 49 3.88 15.80 9.52
CA GLU A 49 3.68 16.72 10.64
C GLU A 49 4.39 16.27 11.93
N LEU A 50 4.43 14.96 12.20
CA LEU A 50 5.17 14.42 13.35
C LEU A 50 6.68 14.58 13.16
N LEU A 51 7.20 14.34 11.96
CA LEU A 51 8.64 14.43 11.66
C LEU A 51 9.16 15.87 11.55
N MET A 52 8.33 16.81 11.09
CA MET A 52 8.69 18.23 11.05
C MET A 52 8.99 18.79 12.45
N ARG A 53 8.44 18.19 13.51
CA ARG A 53 8.73 18.58 14.90
C ARG A 53 10.10 18.10 15.38
N GLU A 54 10.64 17.05 14.78
CA GLU A 54 11.86 16.38 15.22
C GLU A 54 13.07 16.67 14.33
N THR A 55 12.85 17.00 13.05
CA THR A 55 13.91 17.22 12.06
C THR A 55 14.23 18.70 11.84
N LYS A 56 15.52 19.03 11.69
CA LYS A 56 15.94 20.36 11.23
C LYS A 56 15.52 20.56 9.77
N LYS A 57 15.02 21.75 9.43
CA LYS A 57 14.59 22.13 8.08
C LYS A 57 15.65 21.75 7.04
N GLY A 58 15.26 20.93 6.06
CA GLY A 58 16.07 20.63 4.87
C GLY A 58 16.49 19.16 4.70
N ASN A 59 16.42 18.34 5.76
CA ASN A 59 16.78 16.93 5.66
C ASN A 59 15.53 16.05 5.60
N LYS A 60 15.44 15.18 4.58
CA LYS A 60 14.44 14.12 4.54
C LYS A 60 14.81 13.10 5.62
N PRO A 61 13.92 12.81 6.59
CA PRO A 61 14.18 11.82 7.61
C PRO A 61 14.43 10.46 6.95
N ASP A 62 15.46 9.76 7.42
CA ASP A 62 15.69 8.37 7.06
C ASP A 62 14.51 7.51 7.55
N PHE A 63 14.42 6.29 7.01
CA PHE A 63 13.27 5.45 7.33
C PHE A 63 13.23 5.02 8.79
N CYS A 64 14.37 4.77 9.44
CA CYS A 64 14.39 4.39 10.85
C CYS A 64 13.79 5.51 11.71
N THR A 65 14.13 6.77 11.42
CA THR A 65 13.49 7.93 12.05
C THR A 65 11.99 8.00 11.74
N GLN A 66 11.55 7.63 10.54
CA GLN A 66 10.11 7.57 10.25
C GLN A 66 9.38 6.54 11.12
N GLN A 67 10.03 5.44 11.51
CA GLN A 67 9.44 4.40 12.34
C GLN A 67 9.28 4.77 13.82
N THR A 68 9.93 5.84 14.32
CA THR A 68 9.80 6.26 15.73
C THR A 68 8.55 7.10 16.00
N THR A 69 7.93 7.64 14.96
CA THR A 69 6.66 8.37 15.10
C THR A 69 5.53 7.42 15.50
N ALA A 70 4.47 7.93 16.14
CA ALA A 70 3.29 7.11 16.46
C ALA A 70 2.67 6.42 15.23
N VAL A 71 2.70 7.07 14.06
CA VAL A 71 2.21 6.47 12.81
C VAL A 71 3.14 5.33 12.35
N GLY A 72 4.46 5.55 12.41
CA GLY A 72 5.48 4.54 12.14
C GLY A 72 5.40 3.34 13.09
N GLU A 73 5.24 3.56 14.39
CA GLU A 73 5.17 2.46 15.35
C GLU A 73 3.90 1.61 15.23
N ILE A 74 2.77 2.22 14.81
CA ILE A 74 1.49 1.53 14.70
C ILE A 74 1.38 0.81 13.34
N PHE A 75 1.69 1.52 12.25
CA PHE A 75 1.42 1.06 10.89
C PHE A 75 2.67 0.73 10.08
N GLY A 76 3.85 1.05 10.59
CA GLY A 76 5.12 0.83 9.90
C GLY A 76 5.64 -0.59 10.07
N GLY A 77 6.46 -1.00 9.12
CA GLY A 77 7.03 -2.34 8.99
C GLY A 77 7.88 -2.42 7.73
N TRP A 78 8.34 -3.62 7.40
CA TRP A 78 9.23 -3.85 6.26
C TRP A 78 8.78 -5.05 5.43
N ASN A 79 8.72 -4.87 4.12
CA ASN A 79 8.66 -5.93 3.14
C ASN A 79 10.07 -6.22 2.63
N LEU A 80 10.37 -7.49 2.38
CA LEU A 80 11.52 -7.92 1.61
C LEU A 80 11.04 -8.40 0.25
N THR A 81 11.47 -7.71 -0.81
CA THR A 81 11.28 -8.12 -2.19
C THR A 81 12.56 -8.77 -2.71
N VAL A 82 12.44 -9.98 -3.24
CA VAL A 82 13.52 -10.73 -3.88
C VAL A 82 13.20 -10.89 -5.36
N ASP A 83 14.02 -10.29 -6.20
CA ASP A 83 13.92 -10.36 -7.66
C ASP A 83 14.97 -11.32 -8.20
N GLN A 84 14.54 -12.45 -8.75
CA GLN A 84 15.43 -13.45 -9.36
C GLN A 84 15.34 -13.42 -10.88
N CYS A 85 16.42 -12.98 -11.52
CA CYS A 85 16.58 -13.04 -12.98
C CYS A 85 16.57 -14.50 -13.46
N GLN A 86 15.73 -14.84 -14.44
CA GLN A 86 15.66 -16.21 -14.95
C GLN A 86 16.77 -16.54 -15.96
N SER A 87 17.41 -15.55 -16.59
CA SER A 87 18.57 -15.76 -17.47
C SER A 87 19.86 -16.06 -16.70
N CYS A 88 20.24 -15.20 -15.74
CA CYS A 88 21.53 -15.32 -15.03
C CYS A 88 21.43 -15.82 -13.59
N ARG A 89 20.21 -16.09 -13.10
CA ARG A 89 19.90 -16.57 -11.74
C ARG A 89 20.34 -15.63 -10.60
N LEU A 90 20.79 -14.41 -10.90
CA LEU A 90 21.13 -13.43 -9.88
C LEU A 90 19.86 -13.00 -9.12
N GLN A 91 19.99 -12.93 -7.80
CA GLN A 91 18.97 -12.40 -6.91
C GLN A 91 19.32 -10.97 -6.47
N SER A 92 18.33 -10.09 -6.52
CA SER A 92 18.39 -8.73 -5.96
C SER A 92 17.41 -8.63 -4.82
N HIS A 93 17.88 -8.15 -3.66
CA HIS A 93 17.09 -8.05 -2.44
C HIS A 93 16.82 -6.58 -2.15
N THR A 94 15.56 -6.22 -1.86
CA THR A 94 15.17 -4.84 -1.56
C THR A 94 14.23 -4.81 -0.37
N TYR A 95 14.59 -4.02 0.64
CA TYR A 95 13.73 -3.76 1.78
C TYR A 95 12.88 -2.53 1.51
N ASN A 96 11.56 -2.72 1.50
CA ASN A 96 10.59 -1.68 1.22
C ASN A 96 9.72 -1.43 2.46
N PRO A 97 9.44 -0.18 2.82
CA PRO A 97 8.47 0.14 3.85
C PRO A 97 7.09 -0.50 3.61
N ILE A 98 6.49 -1.06 4.65
CA ILE A 98 5.09 -1.47 4.60
C ILE A 98 4.22 -0.23 4.78
N SER A 99 3.27 -0.06 3.87
CA SER A 99 2.19 0.92 4.02
C SER A 99 0.83 0.24 4.02
N HIS A 100 0.66 -0.80 3.21
CA HIS A 100 -0.52 -1.66 3.11
C HIS A 100 -0.16 -2.89 2.27
N LEU A 101 -0.99 -3.95 2.34
CA LEU A 101 -0.94 -5.07 1.42
C LEU A 101 -2.13 -5.00 0.46
N PHE A 102 -1.84 -5.02 -0.84
CA PHE A 102 -2.90 -5.19 -1.83
C PHE A 102 -3.14 -6.67 -2.09
N VAL A 103 -4.35 -7.14 -1.79
CA VAL A 103 -4.72 -8.54 -1.86
C VAL A 103 -5.78 -8.74 -2.92
N SER A 104 -5.48 -9.56 -3.93
CA SER A 104 -6.50 -10.13 -4.80
C SER A 104 -7.04 -11.39 -4.12
N CYS A 105 -8.35 -11.42 -3.88
CA CYS A 105 -9.02 -12.52 -3.19
C CYS A 105 -10.14 -13.04 -4.07
N GLU A 106 -10.01 -14.27 -4.55
CA GLU A 106 -11.07 -14.99 -5.28
C GLU A 106 -11.92 -15.84 -4.32
N VAL A 107 -11.30 -16.42 -3.28
CA VAL A 107 -11.95 -17.39 -2.37
C VAL A 107 -12.02 -16.86 -0.93
N SER A 108 -10.88 -16.49 -0.35
CA SER A 108 -10.81 -15.92 1.00
C SER A 108 -9.64 -14.95 1.14
N ILE A 109 -9.75 -14.01 2.08
CA ILE A 109 -8.68 -13.05 2.36
C ILE A 109 -7.38 -13.78 2.73
N GLN A 110 -7.49 -14.85 3.53
CA GLN A 110 -6.35 -15.67 3.92
C GLN A 110 -5.66 -16.26 2.69
N CYS A 111 -6.41 -16.90 1.79
CA CYS A 111 -5.84 -17.44 0.55
C CYS A 111 -5.18 -16.36 -0.31
N GLY A 112 -5.75 -15.16 -0.37
CA GLY A 112 -5.17 -14.03 -1.10
C GLY A 112 -3.86 -13.54 -0.48
N ILE A 113 -3.78 -13.46 0.85
CA ILE A 113 -2.56 -13.12 1.57
C ILE A 113 -1.50 -14.22 1.38
N ASP A 114 -1.87 -15.48 1.55
CA ASP A 114 -0.95 -16.61 1.37
C ASP A 114 -0.37 -16.59 -0.05
N ARG A 115 -1.23 -16.40 -1.05
CA ARG A 115 -0.80 -16.26 -2.45
C ARG A 115 0.19 -15.11 -2.63
N LEU A 116 -0.14 -13.92 -2.11
CA LEU A 116 0.71 -12.73 -2.22
C LEU A 116 2.11 -12.97 -1.61
N LEU A 117 2.19 -13.70 -0.49
CA LEU A 117 3.43 -13.88 0.27
C LEU A 117 4.24 -15.12 -0.13
N THR A 118 3.63 -16.08 -0.83
CA THR A 118 4.28 -17.36 -1.16
C THR A 118 4.46 -17.61 -2.65
N GLN A 119 3.59 -17.07 -3.51
CA GLN A 119 3.71 -17.27 -4.95
C GLN A 119 4.56 -16.17 -5.58
N PRO A 120 5.60 -16.51 -6.35
CA PRO A 120 6.35 -15.52 -7.12
C PRO A 120 5.47 -14.87 -8.19
N GLU A 121 5.56 -13.55 -8.30
CA GLU A 121 5.06 -12.78 -9.43
C GLU A 121 6.05 -12.89 -10.60
N VAL A 122 5.54 -13.05 -11.81
CA VAL A 122 6.34 -13.08 -13.04
C VAL A 122 6.38 -11.67 -13.62
N ILE A 123 7.57 -11.09 -13.70
CA ILE A 123 7.83 -9.80 -14.33
C ILE A 123 8.48 -10.05 -15.69
N GLU A 124 7.77 -9.71 -16.76
CA GLU A 124 8.29 -9.72 -18.12
C GLU A 124 9.12 -8.46 -18.40
N ASP A 125 9.94 -8.49 -19.45
CA ASP A 125 10.80 -7.38 -19.87
C ASP A 125 11.70 -6.78 -18.76
N PHE A 126 12.17 -7.62 -17.84
CA PHE A 126 13.06 -7.20 -16.76
C PHE A 126 14.49 -6.97 -17.26
N THR A 127 15.12 -5.90 -16.79
CA THR A 127 16.55 -5.64 -17.01
C THR A 127 17.29 -5.87 -15.71
N CYS A 128 18.19 -6.86 -15.70
CA CYS A 128 18.96 -7.18 -14.50
C CYS A 128 20.22 -6.32 -14.38
N SER A 129 20.77 -6.20 -13.17
CA SER A 129 22.00 -5.43 -12.90
C SER A 129 23.26 -5.98 -13.59
N LYS A 130 23.23 -7.23 -14.05
CA LYS A 130 24.30 -7.83 -14.88
C LYS A 130 24.13 -7.58 -16.38
N GLY A 131 23.09 -6.85 -16.81
CA GLY A 131 22.87 -6.50 -18.21
C GLY A 131 22.13 -7.56 -19.03
N CYS A 132 21.41 -8.50 -18.40
CA CYS A 132 20.44 -9.31 -19.15
C CYS A 132 19.25 -8.41 -19.49
N GLU A 133 19.01 -8.19 -20.78
CA GLU A 133 17.91 -7.39 -21.28
C GLU A 133 16.68 -8.24 -21.58
N LYS A 134 15.49 -7.66 -21.37
CA LYS A 134 14.19 -8.24 -21.71
C LYS A 134 14.00 -9.69 -21.23
N THR A 135 14.50 -9.99 -20.03
CA THR A 135 14.38 -11.32 -19.44
C THR A 135 13.13 -11.41 -18.57
N VAL A 136 12.82 -12.63 -18.11
CA VAL A 136 11.82 -12.87 -17.09
C VAL A 136 12.46 -12.78 -15.71
N CYS A 137 11.75 -12.19 -14.75
CA CYS A 137 12.12 -12.17 -13.34
C CYS A 137 11.02 -12.80 -12.49
N HIS A 138 11.41 -13.62 -11.53
CA HIS A 138 10.51 -14.08 -10.47
C HIS A 138 10.69 -13.18 -9.25
N ARG A 139 9.64 -12.42 -8.93
CA ARG A 139 9.59 -11.52 -7.79
C ARG A 139 8.81 -12.16 -6.65
N THR A 140 9.47 -12.37 -5.52
CA THR A 140 8.79 -12.81 -4.28
C THR A 140 8.80 -11.67 -3.28
N THR A 141 7.66 -11.38 -2.66
CA THR A 141 7.56 -10.35 -1.61
C THR A 141 7.09 -10.98 -0.31
N THR A 142 7.82 -10.76 0.77
CA THR A 142 7.51 -11.27 2.11
C THR A 142 7.48 -10.13 3.12
N VAL A 143 6.77 -10.32 4.24
CA VAL A 143 6.81 -9.38 5.36
C VAL A 143 8.04 -9.70 6.22
N HIS A 144 9.03 -8.82 6.19
CA HIS A 144 10.25 -8.91 6.99
C HIS A 144 10.02 -8.47 8.44
N SER A 145 9.25 -7.39 8.66
CA SER A 145 8.86 -6.91 9.97
C SER A 145 7.40 -6.46 9.95
N TYR A 146 6.59 -7.00 10.87
CA TYR A 146 5.15 -6.79 10.89
C TYR A 146 4.77 -5.48 11.60
N PRO A 147 3.82 -4.69 11.06
CA PRO A 147 3.23 -3.58 11.80
C PRO A 147 2.32 -4.09 12.93
N LYS A 148 2.09 -3.25 13.95
CA LYS A 148 1.10 -3.55 15.01
C LYS A 148 -0.32 -3.59 14.42
N VAL A 149 -0.59 -2.74 13.42
CA VAL A 149 -1.85 -2.69 12.68
C VAL A 149 -1.57 -2.76 11.18
N LEU A 150 -1.95 -3.87 10.56
CA LEU A 150 -1.79 -4.08 9.12
C LEU A 150 -3.01 -3.57 8.35
N LYS A 151 -2.78 -2.73 7.34
CA LYS A 151 -3.81 -2.32 6.38
C LYS A 151 -3.84 -3.30 5.21
N VAL A 152 -4.98 -3.94 4.98
CA VAL A 152 -5.21 -4.83 3.83
C VAL A 152 -6.22 -4.17 2.90
N VAL A 153 -5.81 -3.98 1.65
CA VAL A 153 -6.61 -3.36 0.59
C VAL A 153 -6.97 -4.43 -0.41
N LEU A 154 -8.26 -4.69 -0.58
CA LEU A 154 -8.73 -5.69 -1.52
C LEU A 154 -8.74 -5.10 -2.94
N LYS A 155 -8.00 -5.71 -3.87
CA LYS A 155 -8.06 -5.35 -5.29
C LYS A 155 -9.40 -5.83 -5.87
N ARG A 156 -10.42 -4.97 -5.84
CA ARG A 156 -11.77 -5.27 -6.33
C ARG A 156 -12.00 -4.90 -7.80
N PHE A 157 -11.17 -4.02 -8.34
CA PHE A 157 -11.29 -3.54 -9.70
C PHE A 157 -10.19 -4.18 -10.55
N VAL A 158 -10.59 -5.00 -11.51
CA VAL A 158 -9.74 -5.38 -12.62
C VAL A 158 -10.01 -4.34 -13.70
N SER A 159 -8.98 -3.62 -14.16
CA SER A 159 -9.13 -2.81 -15.38
C SER A 159 -9.44 -3.79 -16.50
N LEU A 160 -10.71 -3.93 -16.84
CA LEU A 160 -11.11 -4.60 -18.06
C LEU A 160 -10.55 -3.73 -19.19
N LYS A 161 -9.35 -4.05 -19.67
CA LYS A 161 -9.06 -3.83 -21.08
C LYS A 161 -10.07 -4.71 -21.80
N ILE A 162 -11.25 -4.15 -22.11
CA ILE A 162 -12.26 -4.80 -22.94
C ILE A 162 -11.70 -4.82 -24.36
N SER A 163 -10.73 -5.70 -24.61
CA SER A 163 -10.56 -6.33 -25.90
C SER A 163 -11.46 -7.56 -25.86
N PHE A 164 -12.63 -7.41 -26.47
CA PHE A 164 -13.54 -8.45 -26.99
C PHE A 164 -13.21 -9.88 -26.55
N TRP A 165 -14.09 -10.48 -25.73
CA TRP A 165 -14.52 -11.89 -25.72
C TRP A 165 -15.20 -12.15 -24.35
N LEU A 166 -16.43 -11.67 -24.19
CA LEU A 166 -17.34 -12.23 -23.19
C LEU A 166 -18.15 -13.34 -23.89
N PRO A 167 -18.06 -14.61 -23.46
CA PRO A 167 -19.05 -15.59 -23.84
C PRO A 167 -20.38 -15.19 -23.19
N LYS A 168 -21.43 -15.07 -24.00
CA LYS A 168 -22.82 -14.97 -23.52
C LYS A 168 -23.10 -16.19 -22.66
N ILE A 169 -23.31 -16.01 -21.36
CA ILE A 169 -23.95 -17.01 -20.52
C ILE A 169 -24.95 -16.24 -19.66
N TYR A 170 -26.20 -16.24 -20.12
CA TYR A 170 -27.44 -16.38 -19.36
C TYR A 170 -28.58 -16.38 -20.39
N ASP A 171 -28.93 -17.57 -20.87
CA ASP A 171 -30.27 -17.87 -21.37
C ASP A 171 -30.98 -18.64 -20.24
N GLY A 172 -32.16 -18.16 -19.86
CA GLY A 172 -33.01 -18.68 -18.79
C GLY A 172 -34.10 -17.68 -18.46
#